data_AF-A0A2V7FLY5-F1
#
_entry.id   AF-A0A2V7FLY5-F1
#
_cell.length_a   1.000
_cell.length_b   1.000
_cell.length_c   1.000
_cell.angle_alpha   90.00
_cell.angle_beta   90.00
_cell.angle_gamma   90.00
#
_symmetry.space_group_name_H-M   'P 1'
#
loop_
_entity.id
_entity.type
_entity.pdbx_description
1 polymer ?
#
loop_
_entity_poly.entity_id
_entity_poly.type
_entity_poly.pdbx_seq_one_letter_code
_entity_poly.pdbx_strand_id
1 'polypeptide(L)' 'MPRGTPSRAKRKQIYDQVQRLMAEDPITIPLYSPDLLYAMQKNVKGFEPHPTGFYYGLRFASIE' A
#
# COMPACT_ATOMS: atom_id res chain seq x y z
N MET A 1 21.49 -1.27 7.36
CA MET A 1 20.09 -0.90 7.09
C MET A 1 19.71 -1.28 5.67
N PRO A 2 18.54 -1.91 5.42
CA PRO A 2 18.10 -2.34 4.08
C PRO A 2 17.96 -1.20 3.04
N ARG A 3 17.93 0.06 3.50
CA ARG A 3 17.93 1.26 2.64
C ARG A 3 19.24 1.42 1.83
N GLY A 4 20.34 0.81 2.27
CA GLY A 4 21.64 0.83 1.57
C GLY A 4 21.86 -0.32 0.59
N THR A 5 20.94 -1.28 0.48
CA THR A 5 21.08 -2.43 -0.42
C THR A 5 20.50 -2.10 -1.79
N PRO A 6 21.29 -2.04 -2.88
CA PRO A 6 20.81 -1.58 -4.18
C PRO A 6 19.89 -2.59 -4.89
N SER A 7 20.11 -3.90 -4.68
CA SER A 7 19.28 -4.93 -5.30
C SER A 7 17.91 -5.06 -4.62
N ARG A 8 16.84 -4.95 -5.41
CA ARG A 8 15.45 -5.17 -4.96
C ARG A 8 15.25 -6.58 -4.40
N ALA A 9 15.81 -7.60 -5.04
CA ALA A 9 15.67 -8.99 -4.59
C ALA A 9 16.28 -9.19 -3.20
N LYS A 10 17.48 -8.64 -2.97
CA LYS A 10 18.15 -8.70 -1.66
C LYS A 10 17.37 -7.91 -0.60
N ARG A 11 16.81 -6.74 -0.93
CA ARG A 11 15.93 -6.00 0.00
C ARG A 11 14.70 -6.81 0.38
N LYS A 12 14.05 -7.49 -0.57
CA LYS A 12 12.87 -8.32 -0.30
C LYS A 12 13.20 -9.41 0.72
N GLN A 13 14.29 -10.15 0.52
CA GLN A 13 14.71 -11.20 1.45
C GLN A 13 14.91 -10.68 2.88
N ILE A 14 15.51 -9.49 3.04
CA ILE A 14 15.66 -8.86 4.36
C ILE A 14 14.30 -8.50 4.96
N TYR A 15 13.38 -7.91 4.18
CA TYR A 15 12.04 -7.58 4.68
C TYR A 15 11.24 -8.83 5.05
N ASP A 16 11.33 -9.91 4.27
CA ASP A 16 10.67 -11.19 4.57
C ASP A 16 11.15 -11.75 5.92
N GLN A 17 12.46 -11.67 6.20
CA GLN A 17 13.03 -12.09 7.48
C GLN A 17 12.51 -11.24 8.66
N VAL A 18 12.44 -9.91 8.49
CA VAL A 18 11.92 -9.02 9.53
C VAL A 18 10.43 -9.30 9.79
N GLN A 19 9.64 -9.46 8.74
CA GLN A 19 8.21 -9.78 8.86
C GLN A 19 7.98 -11.11 9.57
N ARG A 20 8.83 -12.11 9.33
CA ARG A 20 8.77 -13.40 10.03
C ARG A 20 9.05 -13.24 11.52
N LEU A 21 10.10 -12.51 11.89
CA LEU A 21 10.43 -12.25 13.30
C LEU A 21 9.27 -11.51 14.01
N MET A 22 8.65 -10.54 13.35
CA MET A 22 7.47 -9.83 13.88
C MET A 22 6.24 -10.72 14.02
N ALA A 23 6.13 -11.80 13.24
CA ALA A 23 5.03 -12.75 13.35
C ALA A 23 5.27 -13.80 14.45
N GLU A 24 6.53 -14.16 14.71
CA GLU A 24 6.92 -15.13 15.73
C GLU A 24 6.88 -14.55 17.15
N ASP A 25 7.26 -13.27 17.33
CA ASP A 25 7.16 -12.53 18.60
C ASP A 25 6.50 -11.15 18.36
N PRO A 26 5.16 -11.10 18.29
CA PRO A 26 4.45 -9.90 17.87
C PRO A 26 4.39 -8.84 18.97
N ILE A 27 4.92 -7.66 18.67
CA ILE A 27 4.69 -6.45 19.48
C ILE A 27 3.29 -5.86 19.28
N THR A 28 2.61 -6.23 18.20
CA THR A 28 1.25 -5.82 17.84
C THR A 28 0.51 -6.96 17.15
N ILE A 29 -0.81 -7.04 17.34
CA ILE A 29 -1.67 -8.03 16.69
C ILE A 29 -2.42 -7.32 15.55
N PRO A 30 -2.12 -7.61 14.28
CA PRO A 30 -2.88 -7.06 13.16
C PRO A 30 -4.29 -7.64 13.15
N LEU A 31 -5.32 -6.78 13.19
CA LEU A 31 -6.71 -7.22 13.24
C LEU A 31 -7.32 -7.33 11.83
N TYR A 32 -7.16 -6.29 11.02
CA TYR A 32 -7.66 -6.23 9.65
C TYR A 32 -6.90 -5.15 8.86
N SER A 33 -6.95 -5.26 7.53
CA SER A 33 -6.59 -4.17 6.62
C SER A 33 -7.88 -3.52 6.13
N PRO A 34 -8.10 -2.22 6.35
CA PRO A 34 -9.35 -1.58 5.95
C PRO A 34 -9.47 -1.50 4.42
N ASP A 35 -10.66 -1.79 3.91
CA ASP A 35 -11.05 -1.36 2.57
C ASP A 35 -11.40 0.13 2.60
N LEU A 36 -10.90 0.87 1.62
CA LEU A 36 -11.18 2.30 1.49
C LEU A 36 -12.44 2.49 0.65
N LEU A 37 -13.43 3.19 1.23
CA LEU A 37 -14.66 3.52 0.55
C LEU A 37 -14.53 4.86 -0.18
N TYR A 38 -14.92 4.88 -1.45
CA TYR A 38 -14.88 6.07 -2.29
C TYR A 38 -16.28 6.40 -2.79
N ALA A 39 -16.67 7.67 -2.68
CA ALA A 39 -17.88 8.20 -3.26
C ALA A 39 -17.51 9.18 -4.39
N MET A 40 -18.22 9.08 -5.52
CA MET A 40 -17.95 9.89 -6.71
C MET A 40 -19.24 10.40 -7.34
N GLN A 41 -19.14 11.55 -8.02
CA GLN A 41 -20.22 12.05 -8.85
C GLN A 41 -20.36 11.19 -10.11
N LYS A 42 -21.59 11.07 -10.66
CA LYS A 42 -21.91 10.21 -11.82
C LYS A 42 -21.15 10.57 -13.10
N ASN A 43 -20.78 11.85 -13.23
CA ASN A 43 -20.05 12.41 -14.38
C ASN A 43 -18.53 12.21 -14.27
N VAL A 44 -18.00 11.72 -13.14
CA VAL A 44 -16.58 11.40 -13.00
C VAL A 44 -16.30 10.05 -13.66
N LYS A 45 -15.32 10.04 -14.58
CA LYS A 45 -14.84 8.83 -15.28
C LYS A 45 -13.36 8.62 -15.02
N GLY A 46 -12.89 7.37 -15.12
CA GLY A 46 -11.47 7.02 -15.05
C GLY A 46 -10.79 7.23 -13.69
N PHE A 47 -11.57 7.48 -12.62
CA PHE A 47 -11.01 7.55 -11.27
C PHE A 47 -10.63 6.15 -10.77
N GLU A 48 -9.38 6.02 -10.32
CA GLU A 48 -8.89 4.86 -9.61
C GLU A 48 -8.22 5.33 -8.31
N PRO A 49 -8.53 4.73 -7.15
CA PRO A 49 -7.83 5.02 -5.91
C PRO A 49 -6.30 4.86 -6.02
N HIS A 50 -5.54 5.78 -5.41
CA HIS A 50 -4.11 5.58 -5.32
C HIS A 50 -3.80 4.38 -4.40
N PRO A 51 -2.88 3.46 -4.76
CA PRO A 51 -2.62 2.23 -3.99
C PRO A 51 -2.23 2.43 -2.52
N THR A 52 -1.71 3.62 -2.17
CA THR A 52 -1.35 3.95 -0.79
C THR A 52 -2.53 4.43 0.05
N GLY A 53 -3.68 4.75 -0.55
CA GLY A 53 -4.82 5.36 0.12
C GLY A 53 -4.63 6.82 0.57
N PHE A 54 -3.38 7.30 0.64
CA PHE A 54 -3.03 8.65 1.12
C PHE A 54 -3.12 9.75 0.06
N TYR A 55 -3.31 9.40 -1.21
CA TYR A 55 -3.38 10.34 -2.31
C TYR A 55 -4.63 10.10 -3.16
N TYR A 56 -5.10 11.15 -3.82
CA TYR A 56 -6.15 11.03 -4.82
C TYR A 56 -5.55 10.50 -6.13
N GLY A 57 -6.08 9.41 -6.68
CA GLY A 57 -5.61 8.84 -7.96
C GLY A 57 -6.22 9.55 -9.17
N LEU A 58 -5.99 10.86 -9.26
CA LEU A 58 -6.61 11.73 -10.28
C LEU A 58 -5.96 11.67 -11.65
N ARG A 59 -4.89 10.86 -11.83
CA ARG A 59 -4.10 10.81 -13.06
C ARG A 59 -4.94 10.55 -14.32
N PHE A 60 -5.99 9.75 -14.18
CA PHE A 60 -6.87 9.35 -15.29
C PHE A 60 -8.31 9.82 -15.08
N ALA A 61 -8.55 10.63 -14.05
CA ALA A 61 -9.87 11.13 -13.74
C ALA A 61 -10.28 12.26 -14.69
N SER A 62 -11.49 12.19 -15.23
CA SER A 62 -12.08 13.24 -16.06
C SER A 62 -13.54 13.47 -15.73
N ILE A 63 -14.07 14.60 -16.22
CA ILE A 63 -15.50 14.94 -16.17
C ILE A 63 -16.05 14.80 -17.58
N GLU A 64 -17.23 14.18 -17.70
CA GLU A 64 -18.05 14.16 -18.91
C GLU A 64 -18.72 15.52 -19.19
#